data_AF-A0A1D6P2S1-F1
#
_entry.id   AF-A0A1D6P2S1-F1
#
_cell.length_a   1.000
_cell.length_b   1.000
_cell.length_c   1.000
_cell.angle_alpha   90.00
_cell.angle_beta   90.00
_cell.angle_gamma   90.00
#
_symmetry.space_group_name_H-M   'P 1'
#
loop_
_entity.id
_entity.type
_entity.pdbx_description
1 polymer ?
#
loop_
_entity_poly.entity_id
_entity_poly.type
_entity_poly.pdbx_seq_one_letter_code
_entity_poly.pdbx_strand_id
1 'polypeptide(L)'
;MNKRSFKYAWVLDKLKAERERGITIDIALWKFETTKYYCTVIDADCAVLIIDSTTGGFEAGISKDGQTREHALLAFTLGVKQMICCCNKMDATTPKYSKARYDEIVKEVSSYLKKVGYNPDKIHFVPISGFEGDNMIERSTNLDWYKGPTLLEALDLINEPKRPSDKPLRLPLQDVYKIGGIGTVPVGRVETGVIKPGMVVTFGPTGLTTEVKSVEMHHEALQEALPGDNVGFNVKNVAVKDLKRGYVASNSKDDPAKEAASFTSQVIIMNHPGQIGNGYAPVLDCHTSHIAVKFAELVTKIDRRSGKELEKEPKFLKNGDAGMVKMVPTKPMVVETFSQYPPLGRFAVRDMRQTVAVGVIKSVEKKDPTGAKVTKAAAKKK
;
A
#
# COMPACT_ATOMS: atom_id res chain seq x y z
N MET A 1 -1.47 -7.97 34.59
CA MET A 1 -1.81 -8.97 33.54
C MET A 1 -0.54 -9.70 33.14
N ASN A 2 -0.47 -11.01 33.40
CA ASN A 2 0.73 -11.84 33.27
C ASN A 2 0.89 -12.40 31.83
N LYS A 3 1.01 -11.53 30.83
CA LYS A 3 1.14 -11.90 29.40
C LYS A 3 2.61 -11.93 28.97
N ARG A 4 3.44 -12.81 29.54
CA ARG A 4 4.90 -12.89 29.24
C ARG A 4 5.21 -13.10 27.75
N SER A 5 4.34 -13.79 27.01
CA SER A 5 4.48 -14.04 25.56
C SER A 5 4.26 -12.80 24.68
N PHE A 6 3.76 -11.68 25.23
CA PHE A 6 3.47 -10.45 24.48
C PHE A 6 4.55 -9.38 24.63
N LYS A 7 5.68 -9.68 25.30
CA LYS A 7 6.71 -8.69 25.66
C LYS A 7 7.15 -7.79 24.48
N TYR A 8 7.29 -8.35 23.28
CA TYR A 8 7.73 -7.61 22.09
C TYR A 8 6.59 -7.02 21.25
N ALA A 9 5.38 -7.58 21.34
CA ALA A 9 4.20 -7.04 20.64
C ALA A 9 3.87 -5.59 21.10
N TRP A 10 4.24 -5.26 22.34
CA TRP A 10 4.04 -3.94 22.94
C TRP A 10 4.80 -2.80 22.24
N VAL A 11 5.81 -3.14 21.43
CA VAL A 11 6.51 -2.16 20.59
C VAL A 11 5.58 -1.65 19.50
N LEU A 12 4.76 -2.52 18.90
CA LEU A 12 3.84 -2.15 17.83
C LEU A 12 2.47 -1.70 18.36
N ASP A 13 1.99 -2.30 19.45
CA ASP A 13 0.67 -2.01 20.03
C ASP A 13 0.73 -0.78 20.98
N LYS A 14 0.40 0.41 20.45
CA LYS A 14 0.43 1.67 21.21
C LYS A 14 -0.92 2.02 21.85
N LEU A 15 -2.03 1.60 21.26
CA LEU A 15 -3.37 1.89 21.78
C LEU A 15 -3.71 0.97 22.97
N LYS A 16 -4.40 1.54 23.96
CA LYS A 16 -4.88 0.77 25.12
C LYS A 16 -5.76 -0.41 24.69
N ALA A 17 -6.60 -0.21 23.67
CA ALA A 17 -7.47 -1.25 23.11
C ALA A 17 -6.68 -2.39 22.42
N GLU A 18 -5.55 -2.09 21.77
CA GLU A 18 -4.67 -3.12 21.18
C GLU A 18 -4.06 -3.99 22.27
N ARG A 19 -3.55 -3.36 23.33
CA ARG A 19 -2.89 -4.03 24.46
C ARG A 19 -3.85 -4.93 25.25
N GLU A 20 -5.08 -4.49 25.44
CA GLU A 20 -6.12 -5.26 26.13
C GLU A 20 -6.52 -6.49 25.32
N ARG A 21 -6.74 -6.32 24.01
CA ARG A 21 -7.21 -7.37 23.10
C ARG A 21 -6.10 -8.28 22.53
N GLY A 22 -4.84 -7.84 22.57
CA GLY A 22 -3.70 -8.55 21.99
C GLY A 22 -3.74 -8.62 20.46
N ILE A 23 -4.31 -7.59 19.82
CA ILE A 23 -4.41 -7.44 18.36
C ILE A 23 -3.96 -6.02 17.98
N THR A 24 -3.18 -5.88 16.92
CA THR A 24 -2.80 -4.58 16.36
C THR A 24 -3.98 -3.99 15.58
N ILE A 25 -4.31 -2.73 15.83
CA ILE A 25 -5.46 -1.99 15.30
C ILE A 25 -5.00 -0.83 14.43
N ASP A 26 -3.93 -0.14 14.83
CA ASP A 26 -3.39 1.06 14.21
C ASP A 26 -1.91 0.90 13.88
N ILE A 27 -1.45 1.76 12.99
CA ILE A 27 -0.18 1.61 12.32
C ILE A 27 0.91 2.38 13.10
N ALA A 28 1.93 1.68 13.60
CA ALA A 28 3.02 2.31 14.36
C ALA A 28 4.28 2.53 13.50
N LEU A 29 4.63 3.81 13.27
CA LEU A 29 5.86 4.20 12.56
C LEU A 29 7.10 3.88 13.39
N TRP A 30 7.88 2.91 12.92
CA TRP A 30 9.14 2.50 13.52
C TRP A 30 10.25 2.48 12.48
N LYS A 31 11.44 2.86 12.92
CA LYS A 31 12.64 2.89 12.11
C LYS A 31 13.70 1.98 12.68
N PHE A 32 14.45 1.37 11.80
CA PHE A 32 15.68 0.67 12.13
C PHE A 32 16.63 0.75 10.94
N GLU A 33 17.90 0.50 11.22
CA GLU A 33 18.96 0.51 10.22
C GLU A 33 19.43 -0.93 9.99
N THR A 34 19.65 -1.25 8.72
CA THR A 34 20.41 -2.42 8.30
C THR A 34 21.80 -1.96 7.89
N THR A 35 22.63 -2.89 7.41
CA THR A 35 23.98 -2.52 6.92
C THR A 35 23.90 -1.59 5.71
N LYS A 36 22.83 -1.66 4.91
CA LYS A 36 22.66 -0.88 3.68
C LYS A 36 21.52 0.13 3.70
N TYR A 37 20.48 -0.08 4.51
CA TYR A 37 19.23 0.66 4.37
C TYR A 37 18.75 1.27 5.68
N TYR A 38 18.14 2.45 5.56
CA TYR A 38 17.26 3.01 6.58
C TYR A 38 15.85 2.48 6.33
N CYS A 39 15.40 1.56 7.16
CA CYS A 39 14.09 0.92 7.02
C CYS A 39 13.03 1.65 7.85
N THR A 40 11.89 1.95 7.23
CA THR A 40 10.67 2.36 7.94
C THR A 40 9.66 1.22 7.82
N VAL A 41 9.27 0.64 8.95
CA VAL A 41 8.18 -0.34 9.00
C VAL A 41 6.92 0.45 8.71
N ILE A 42 6.32 0.28 7.52
CA ILE A 42 4.95 0.67 7.08
C ILE A 42 4.85 0.87 5.56
N ASP A 43 5.94 1.27 4.92
CA ASP A 43 5.92 1.75 3.54
C ASP A 43 6.71 0.79 2.64
N ALA A 44 6.02 0.08 1.76
CA ALA A 44 6.50 -1.21 1.27
C ALA A 44 7.14 -1.12 -0.12
N ASP A 45 8.43 -0.83 -0.18
CA ASP A 45 9.27 -1.20 -1.32
C ASP A 45 9.52 -2.73 -1.37
N CYS A 46 9.36 -3.37 -0.20
CA CYS A 46 9.31 -4.82 0.01
C CYS A 46 8.26 -5.17 1.07
N ALA A 47 7.63 -6.33 0.95
CA ALA A 47 6.72 -6.88 1.96
C ALA A 47 7.39 -8.00 2.73
N VAL A 48 7.29 -7.97 4.06
CA VAL A 48 7.67 -9.10 4.93
C VAL A 48 6.40 -9.86 5.31
N LEU A 49 6.21 -11.05 4.75
CA LEU A 49 5.06 -11.91 5.01
C LEU A 49 5.40 -12.89 6.13
N ILE A 50 4.79 -12.70 7.30
CA ILE A 50 4.94 -13.60 8.44
C ILE A 50 3.96 -14.78 8.32
N ILE A 51 4.48 -16.00 8.37
CA ILE A 51 3.73 -17.25 8.23
C ILE A 51 3.84 -18.03 9.54
N ASP A 52 2.72 -18.48 10.09
CA ASP A 52 2.72 -19.36 11.26
C ASP A 52 3.12 -20.77 10.83
N SER A 53 4.18 -21.33 11.42
CA SER A 53 4.68 -22.66 11.07
C SER A 53 4.08 -23.79 11.91
N THR A 54 3.28 -23.46 12.93
CA THR A 54 2.64 -24.46 13.79
C THR A 54 1.60 -25.27 13.04
N THR A 55 1.35 -26.50 13.50
CA THR A 55 0.26 -27.33 12.99
C THR A 55 -1.08 -26.68 13.31
N GLY A 56 -1.94 -26.54 12.31
CA GLY A 56 -3.23 -25.83 12.39
C GLY A 56 -3.11 -24.33 12.14
N GLY A 57 -2.06 -23.67 12.64
CA GLY A 57 -1.80 -22.25 12.40
C GLY A 57 -1.50 -21.93 10.94
N PHE A 58 -0.62 -22.72 10.32
CA PHE A 58 -0.31 -22.60 8.90
C PHE A 58 -1.55 -22.83 8.03
N GLU A 59 -2.27 -23.93 8.27
CA GLU A 59 -3.42 -24.35 7.48
C GLU A 59 -4.55 -23.32 7.57
N ALA A 60 -4.78 -22.74 8.76
CA ALA A 60 -5.72 -21.64 8.93
C ALA A 60 -5.27 -20.39 8.16
N GLY A 61 -3.97 -20.04 8.23
CA GLY A 61 -3.40 -18.88 7.56
C GLY A 61 -3.42 -18.95 6.03
N ILE A 62 -3.23 -20.15 5.45
CA ILE A 62 -3.26 -20.40 4.00
C ILE A 62 -4.63 -20.90 3.52
N SER A 63 -5.64 -20.95 4.39
CA SER A 63 -7.02 -21.30 4.01
C SER A 63 -7.60 -20.26 3.05
N LYS A 64 -8.79 -20.54 2.49
CA LYS A 64 -9.48 -19.64 1.54
C LYS A 64 -9.70 -18.24 2.14
N ASP A 65 -10.07 -18.18 3.41
CA ASP A 65 -10.33 -16.94 4.16
C ASP A 65 -9.13 -16.53 5.04
N GLY A 66 -7.97 -17.15 4.80
CA GLY A 66 -6.75 -16.95 5.56
C GLY A 66 -6.02 -15.65 5.18
N GLN A 67 -5.53 -14.94 6.19
CA GLN A 67 -4.88 -13.64 6.04
C GLN A 67 -3.56 -13.71 5.25
N THR A 68 -2.83 -14.84 5.27
CA THR A 68 -1.58 -15.00 4.50
C THR A 68 -1.83 -14.84 3.00
N ARG A 69 -2.94 -15.43 2.52
CA ARG A 69 -3.35 -15.33 1.11
C ARG A 69 -3.78 -13.91 0.76
N GLU A 70 -4.64 -13.32 1.58
CA GLU A 70 -5.15 -11.97 1.37
C GLU A 70 -4.01 -10.94 1.36
N HIS A 71 -3.10 -10.97 2.34
CA HIS A 71 -1.98 -10.03 2.42
C HIS A 71 -1.01 -10.17 1.25
N ALA A 72 -0.67 -11.39 0.83
CA ALA A 72 0.22 -11.59 -0.31
C ALA A 72 -0.38 -11.03 -1.61
N LEU A 73 -1.68 -11.26 -1.81
CA LEU A 73 -2.43 -10.77 -2.97
C LEU A 73 -2.57 -9.24 -2.96
N LEU A 74 -2.87 -8.65 -1.79
CA LEU A 74 -2.93 -7.21 -1.60
C LEU A 74 -1.56 -6.56 -1.86
N ALA A 75 -0.48 -7.11 -1.29
CA ALA A 75 0.88 -6.60 -1.53
C ALA A 75 1.23 -6.59 -3.02
N PHE A 76 0.93 -7.67 -3.74
CA PHE A 76 1.19 -7.76 -5.19
C PHE A 76 0.33 -6.78 -5.99
N THR A 77 -0.92 -6.59 -5.56
CA THR A 77 -1.86 -5.66 -6.20
C THR A 77 -1.41 -4.21 -6.02
N LEU A 78 -1.03 -3.84 -4.80
CA LEU A 78 -0.43 -2.55 -4.47
C LEU A 78 0.97 -2.41 -5.12
N GLY A 79 1.48 -3.52 -5.66
CA GLY A 79 2.66 -3.71 -6.49
C GLY A 79 3.97 -3.52 -5.80
N VAL A 80 3.96 -3.96 -4.55
CA VAL A 80 5.14 -4.47 -3.87
C VAL A 80 5.57 -5.74 -4.61
N LYS A 81 6.66 -5.64 -5.39
CA LYS A 81 7.15 -6.75 -6.22
C LYS A 81 8.19 -7.63 -5.51
N GLN A 82 8.73 -7.14 -4.40
CA GLN A 82 9.74 -7.84 -3.60
C GLN A 82 9.10 -8.30 -2.31
N MET A 83 9.29 -9.57 -1.97
CA MET A 83 8.70 -10.17 -0.77
C MET A 83 9.74 -11.05 -0.08
N ILE A 84 9.74 -11.00 1.25
CA ILE A 84 10.45 -11.93 2.12
C ILE A 84 9.38 -12.71 2.89
N CYS A 85 9.47 -14.03 2.89
CA CYS A 85 8.56 -14.89 3.64
C CYS A 85 9.26 -15.40 4.89
N CYS A 86 8.71 -15.10 6.06
CA CYS A 86 9.25 -15.57 7.33
C CYS A 86 8.39 -16.73 7.85
N CYS A 87 8.93 -17.94 7.87
CA CYS A 87 8.33 -19.09 8.53
C CYS A 87 8.57 -18.94 10.03
N ASN A 88 7.63 -18.32 10.74
CA ASN A 88 7.74 -17.97 12.14
C ASN A 88 7.26 -19.10 13.05
N LYS A 89 7.65 -19.05 14.33
CA LYS A 89 7.36 -20.05 15.36
C LYS A 89 7.96 -21.43 15.07
N MET A 90 9.17 -21.46 14.49
CA MET A 90 9.87 -22.73 14.23
C MET A 90 10.20 -23.49 15.53
N ASP A 91 10.34 -22.80 16.65
CA ASP A 91 10.49 -23.37 17.99
C ASP A 91 9.28 -24.19 18.46
N ALA A 92 8.11 -23.94 17.86
CA ALA A 92 6.83 -24.55 18.21
C ALA A 92 6.33 -25.58 17.17
N THR A 93 7.17 -25.97 16.21
CA THR A 93 6.84 -27.07 15.29
C THR A 93 6.95 -28.42 16.00
N THR A 94 6.37 -29.47 15.41
CA THR A 94 6.49 -30.84 15.90
C THR A 94 7.09 -31.74 14.81
N PRO A 95 8.35 -32.23 14.95
CA PRO A 95 9.32 -31.90 16.00
C PRO A 95 9.77 -30.43 15.95
N LYS A 96 10.37 -29.92 17.04
CA LYS A 96 10.87 -28.52 17.10
C LYS A 96 11.90 -28.27 16.00
N TYR A 97 11.84 -27.09 15.38
CA TYR A 97 12.72 -26.67 14.29
C TYR A 97 12.74 -27.65 13.09
N SER A 98 11.58 -28.23 12.78
CA SER A 98 11.45 -29.26 11.75
C SER A 98 11.72 -28.74 10.33
N LYS A 99 12.78 -29.26 9.70
CA LYS A 99 13.08 -29.03 8.28
C LYS A 99 11.94 -29.49 7.37
N ALA A 100 11.35 -30.65 7.65
CA ALA A 100 10.26 -31.19 6.84
C ALA A 100 9.04 -30.26 6.82
N ARG A 101 8.70 -29.67 7.98
CA ARG A 101 7.61 -28.69 8.09
C ARG A 101 7.94 -27.40 7.32
N TYR A 102 9.18 -26.92 7.42
CA TYR A 102 9.63 -25.79 6.62
C TYR A 102 9.50 -26.05 5.11
N ASP A 103 10.01 -27.19 4.63
CA ASP A 103 9.97 -27.55 3.20
C ASP A 103 8.52 -27.65 2.67
N GLU A 104 7.60 -28.19 3.48
CA GLU A 104 6.16 -28.22 3.19
C GLU A 104 5.58 -26.81 3.03
N ILE A 105 5.81 -25.93 4.00
CA ILE A 105 5.34 -24.53 3.98
C ILE A 105 5.90 -23.81 2.76
N VAL A 106 7.20 -23.92 2.50
CA VAL A 106 7.86 -23.30 1.35
C VAL A 106 7.21 -23.75 0.05
N LYS A 107 6.96 -25.05 -0.11
CA LYS A 107 6.33 -25.61 -1.32
C LYS A 107 4.92 -25.06 -1.55
N GLU A 108 4.08 -25.10 -0.52
CA GLU A 108 2.68 -24.65 -0.62
C GLU A 108 2.58 -23.14 -0.87
N VAL A 109 3.33 -22.35 -0.09
CA VAL A 109 3.33 -20.90 -0.21
C VAL A 109 3.93 -20.48 -1.55
N SER A 110 5.01 -21.10 -2.01
CA SER A 110 5.58 -20.83 -3.35
C SER A 110 4.58 -21.09 -4.47
N SER A 111 3.82 -22.19 -4.40
CA SER A 111 2.76 -22.51 -5.36
C SER A 111 1.67 -21.44 -5.37
N TYR A 112 1.27 -20.95 -4.20
CA TYR A 112 0.29 -19.87 -4.09
C TYR A 112 0.83 -18.53 -4.61
N LEU A 113 2.03 -18.12 -4.20
CA LEU A 113 2.64 -16.85 -4.62
C LEU A 113 2.88 -16.81 -6.14
N LYS A 114 3.22 -17.96 -6.75
CA LYS A 114 3.28 -18.09 -8.22
C LYS A 114 1.93 -17.83 -8.90
N LYS A 115 0.82 -18.26 -8.28
CA LYS A 115 -0.55 -17.98 -8.79
C LYS A 115 -0.96 -16.52 -8.60
N VAL A 116 -0.46 -15.86 -7.54
CA VAL A 116 -0.66 -14.42 -7.32
C VAL A 116 0.07 -13.61 -8.39
N GLY A 117 1.29 -14.00 -8.74
CA GLY A 117 2.10 -13.38 -9.79
C GLY A 117 3.56 -13.11 -9.40
N TYR A 118 3.98 -13.48 -8.19
CA TYR A 118 5.38 -13.41 -7.80
C TYR A 118 6.21 -14.49 -8.49
N ASN A 119 7.52 -14.27 -8.57
CA ASN A 119 8.48 -15.31 -8.90
C ASN A 119 9.04 -15.91 -7.59
N PRO A 120 8.67 -17.16 -7.21
CA PRO A 120 9.15 -17.77 -5.97
C PRO A 120 10.67 -17.89 -5.87
N ASP A 121 11.38 -18.01 -7.00
CA ASP A 121 12.84 -18.15 -7.03
C ASP A 121 13.56 -16.87 -6.55
N LYS A 122 12.86 -15.74 -6.52
CA LYS A 122 13.37 -14.45 -6.02
C LYS A 122 12.93 -14.15 -4.58
N ILE A 123 12.17 -15.04 -3.95
CA ILE A 123 11.66 -14.83 -2.59
C ILE A 123 12.52 -15.60 -1.62
N HIS A 124 13.03 -14.90 -0.60
CA HIS A 124 13.73 -15.54 0.51
C HIS A 124 12.71 -16.07 1.51
N PHE A 125 12.75 -17.39 1.74
CA PHE A 125 12.04 -18.05 2.83
C PHE A 125 12.98 -18.22 4.02
N VAL A 126 12.75 -17.45 5.08
CA VAL A 126 13.60 -17.43 6.28
C VAL A 126 12.85 -18.13 7.42
N PRO A 127 13.34 -19.28 7.93
CA PRO A 127 12.81 -19.90 9.14
C PRO A 127 13.28 -19.11 10.35
N ILE A 128 12.33 -18.57 11.14
CA ILE A 128 12.60 -17.74 12.31
C ILE A 128 11.82 -18.20 13.54
N SER A 129 12.29 -17.79 14.71
CA SER A 129 11.44 -17.64 15.89
C SER A 129 11.48 -16.19 16.34
N GLY A 130 10.38 -15.45 16.16
CA GLY A 130 10.29 -14.07 16.66
C GLY A 130 10.31 -13.98 18.19
N PHE A 131 10.03 -15.08 18.91
CA PHE A 131 10.04 -15.11 20.36
C PHE A 131 11.43 -15.42 20.93
N GLU A 132 12.09 -16.45 20.40
CA GLU A 132 13.43 -16.88 20.84
C GLU A 132 14.56 -16.08 20.16
N GLY A 133 14.27 -15.44 19.02
CA GLY A 133 15.23 -14.61 18.27
C GLY A 133 15.97 -15.34 17.15
N ASP A 134 15.70 -16.64 16.94
CA ASP A 134 16.37 -17.47 15.93
C ASP A 134 16.26 -16.87 14.52
N ASN A 135 17.41 -16.70 13.84
CA ASN A 135 17.53 -16.18 12.47
C ASN A 135 16.93 -14.78 12.26
N MET A 136 16.66 -14.00 13.32
CA MET A 136 16.20 -12.62 13.20
C MET A 136 17.35 -11.70 12.77
N ILE A 137 18.45 -11.73 13.51
CA ILE A 137 19.66 -10.93 13.28
C ILE A 137 20.84 -11.88 13.05
N GLU A 138 21.07 -12.77 14.02
CA GLU A 138 22.14 -13.75 13.99
C GLU A 138 21.64 -15.14 13.57
N ARG A 139 22.54 -15.96 13.03
CA ARG A 139 22.22 -17.32 12.63
C ARG A 139 21.94 -18.20 13.86
N SER A 140 20.82 -18.90 13.82
CA SER A 140 20.42 -19.84 14.86
C SER A 140 21.27 -21.11 14.83
N THR A 141 21.63 -21.61 16.02
CA THR A 141 22.23 -22.94 16.21
C THR A 141 21.18 -24.07 16.19
N ASN A 142 19.88 -23.74 16.32
CA ASN A 142 18.78 -24.71 16.29
C ASN A 142 18.32 -25.06 14.87
N LEU A 143 18.76 -24.29 13.88
CA LEU A 143 18.39 -24.41 12.46
C LEU A 143 19.63 -24.68 11.60
N ASP A 144 20.47 -25.62 12.02
CA ASP A 144 21.74 -25.99 11.38
C ASP A 144 21.59 -26.42 9.90
N TRP A 145 20.45 -27.01 9.56
CA TRP A 145 20.07 -27.41 8.21
C TRP A 145 19.76 -26.22 7.29
N TYR A 146 19.49 -25.03 7.82
CA TYR A 146 19.20 -23.84 7.03
C TYR A 146 20.49 -23.07 6.68
N LYS A 147 20.76 -22.94 5.38
CA LYS A 147 21.97 -22.27 4.85
C LYS A 147 21.67 -20.91 4.18
N GLY A 148 20.42 -20.47 4.18
CA GLY A 148 20.02 -19.17 3.64
C GLY A 148 20.36 -18.00 4.58
N PRO A 149 19.96 -16.77 4.21
CA PRO A 149 20.22 -15.56 4.99
C PRO A 149 19.35 -15.48 6.25
N THR A 150 19.79 -14.74 7.27
CA THR A 150 18.91 -14.29 8.38
C THR A 150 17.88 -13.27 7.87
N LEU A 151 16.90 -12.89 8.69
CA LEU A 151 15.92 -11.87 8.30
C LEU A 151 16.60 -10.53 8.03
N LEU A 152 17.55 -10.11 8.87
CA LEU A 152 18.31 -8.88 8.65
C LEU A 152 19.13 -8.93 7.35
N GLU A 153 19.81 -10.04 7.08
CA GLU A 153 20.55 -10.24 5.83
C GLU A 153 19.60 -10.24 4.61
N ALA A 154 18.43 -10.87 4.72
CA ALA A 154 17.43 -10.91 3.65
C ALA A 154 16.90 -9.50 3.31
N LEU A 155 16.76 -8.62 4.31
CA LEU A 155 16.42 -7.21 4.10
C LEU A 155 17.53 -6.47 3.34
N ASP A 156 18.80 -6.74 3.63
CA ASP A 156 19.96 -6.19 2.91
C ASP A 156 20.12 -6.71 1.47
N LEU A 157 19.40 -7.77 1.10
CA LEU A 157 19.36 -8.32 -0.25
C LEU A 157 18.23 -7.75 -1.11
N ILE A 158 17.35 -6.93 -0.54
CA ILE A 158 16.31 -6.23 -1.30
C ILE A 158 16.97 -5.30 -2.31
N ASN A 159 16.47 -5.27 -3.55
CA ASN A 159 16.94 -4.32 -4.55
C ASN A 159 16.30 -2.95 -4.30
N GLU A 160 17.11 -1.90 -4.37
CA GLU A 160 16.58 -0.55 -4.28
C GLU A 160 15.59 -0.29 -5.44
N PRO A 161 14.36 0.16 -5.16
CA PRO A 161 13.42 0.50 -6.21
C PRO A 161 13.91 1.73 -6.96
N LYS A 162 13.71 1.75 -8.28
CA LYS A 162 13.96 2.96 -9.07
C LYS A 162 12.96 4.04 -8.65
N ARG A 163 13.43 5.04 -7.90
CA ARG A 163 12.62 6.18 -7.45
C ARG A 163 12.25 7.06 -8.66
N PRO A 164 10.96 7.35 -8.90
CA PRO A 164 10.53 8.11 -10.07
C PRO A 164 10.67 9.63 -9.86
N SER A 165 11.91 10.11 -9.64
CA SER A 165 12.22 11.53 -9.44
C SER A 165 11.96 12.38 -10.68
N ASP A 166 12.10 11.79 -11.87
CA ASP A 166 11.96 12.48 -13.15
C ASP A 166 10.50 12.63 -13.59
N LYS A 167 9.55 12.03 -12.86
CA LYS A 167 8.12 12.17 -13.13
C LYS A 167 7.56 13.42 -12.43
N PRO A 168 6.43 13.98 -12.90
CA PRO A 168 5.77 15.07 -12.19
C PRO A 168 5.38 14.69 -10.76
N LEU A 169 5.29 15.71 -9.89
CA LEU A 169 5.00 15.52 -8.46
C LEU A 169 3.61 14.89 -8.24
N ARG A 170 3.55 13.80 -7.47
CA ARG A 170 2.34 13.26 -6.86
C ARG A 170 2.62 12.93 -5.39
N LEU A 171 1.92 13.62 -4.49
CA LEU A 171 2.04 13.43 -3.05
C LEU A 171 0.62 13.31 -2.46
N PRO A 172 0.09 12.08 -2.33
CA PRO A 172 -1.19 11.82 -1.66
C PRO A 172 -1.12 12.19 -0.18
N LEU A 173 -2.11 12.95 0.29
CA LEU A 173 -2.20 13.37 1.68
C LEU A 173 -2.70 12.21 2.55
N GLN A 174 -1.94 11.89 3.58
CA GLN A 174 -2.32 10.98 4.65
C GLN A 174 -3.12 11.73 5.72
N ASP A 175 -2.62 12.88 6.16
CA ASP A 175 -3.24 13.72 7.20
C ASP A 175 -2.97 15.21 6.97
N VAL A 176 -3.72 16.06 7.67
CA VAL A 176 -3.56 17.52 7.63
C VAL A 176 -3.66 18.09 9.03
N TYR A 177 -2.58 18.72 9.50
CA TYR A 177 -2.49 19.29 10.83
C TYR A 177 -2.58 20.81 10.83
N LYS A 178 -3.08 21.38 11.93
CA LYS A 178 -2.95 22.80 12.28
C LYS A 178 -1.92 22.94 13.38
N ILE A 179 -0.76 23.51 13.06
CA ILE A 179 0.31 23.73 14.05
C ILE A 179 0.31 25.21 14.44
N GLY A 180 0.25 25.49 15.74
CA GLY A 180 0.30 26.86 16.28
C GLY A 180 1.57 27.58 15.82
N GLY A 181 1.45 28.82 15.36
CA GLY A 181 2.57 29.62 14.84
C GLY A 181 3.05 29.25 13.42
N ILE A 182 2.82 28.03 12.96
CA ILE A 182 3.26 27.53 11.64
C ILE A 182 2.12 27.60 10.62
N GLY A 183 0.90 27.21 10.99
CA GLY A 183 -0.26 27.17 10.10
C GLY A 183 -0.66 25.75 9.70
N THR A 184 -1.04 25.57 8.43
CA THR A 184 -1.51 24.27 7.90
C THR A 184 -0.36 23.47 7.35
N VAL A 185 -0.25 22.22 7.81
CA VAL A 185 0.81 21.27 7.44
C VAL A 185 0.17 19.96 6.99
N PRO A 186 0.01 19.74 5.69
CA PRO A 186 -0.29 18.42 5.14
C PRO A 186 0.89 17.47 5.31
N VAL A 187 0.58 16.18 5.50
CA VAL A 187 1.56 15.10 5.64
C VAL A 187 1.23 14.02 4.63
N GLY A 188 2.26 13.48 3.99
CA GLY A 188 2.12 12.33 3.09
C GLY A 188 3.46 11.87 2.53
N ARG A 189 3.39 10.78 1.76
CA ARG A 189 4.54 10.21 1.06
C ARG A 189 4.66 10.83 -0.32
N VAL A 190 5.87 11.21 -0.72
CA VAL A 190 6.16 11.57 -2.12
C VAL A 190 6.15 10.29 -2.95
N GLU A 191 5.20 10.13 -3.88
CA GLU A 191 5.10 8.93 -4.73
C GLU A 191 5.89 9.09 -6.02
N THR A 192 5.84 10.28 -6.61
CA THR A 192 6.59 10.65 -7.82
C THR A 192 7.04 12.09 -7.76
N GLY A 193 8.11 12.42 -8.50
CA GLY A 193 8.67 13.75 -8.56
C GLY A 193 9.34 14.20 -7.27
N VAL A 194 9.52 15.51 -7.14
CA VAL A 194 10.23 16.13 -6.02
C VAL A 194 9.39 17.28 -5.49
N ILE A 195 9.37 17.48 -4.17
CA ILE A 195 8.79 18.66 -3.53
C ILE A 195 9.89 19.48 -2.86
N LYS A 196 9.85 20.80 -3.06
CA LYS A 196 10.84 21.74 -2.51
C LYS A 196 10.15 22.94 -1.85
N PRO A 197 10.75 23.54 -0.81
CA PRO A 197 10.36 24.86 -0.35
C PRO A 197 10.31 25.86 -1.51
N GLY A 198 9.28 26.70 -1.53
CA GLY A 198 9.06 27.72 -2.55
C GLY A 198 8.34 27.24 -3.82
N MET A 199 8.11 25.94 -3.98
CA MET A 199 7.33 25.37 -5.08
C MET A 199 5.86 25.79 -4.97
N VAL A 200 5.22 26.02 -6.13
CA VAL A 200 3.78 26.26 -6.20
C VAL A 200 3.10 24.92 -6.47
N VAL A 201 2.26 24.47 -5.54
CA VAL A 201 1.58 23.19 -5.59
C VAL A 201 0.08 23.36 -5.75
N THR A 202 -0.52 22.46 -6.52
CA THR A 202 -1.96 22.33 -6.73
C THR A 202 -2.45 21.06 -6.03
N PHE A 203 -3.54 21.19 -5.28
CA PHE A 203 -4.22 20.09 -4.60
C PHE A 203 -5.43 19.63 -5.41
N GLY A 204 -5.34 18.42 -5.97
CA GLY A 204 -6.50 17.72 -6.52
C GLY A 204 -7.33 17.10 -5.39
N PRO A 205 -8.66 16.98 -5.53
CA PRO A 205 -9.47 17.30 -6.71
C PRO A 205 -9.88 18.78 -6.84
N THR A 206 -9.69 19.62 -5.81
CA THR A 206 -10.26 20.98 -5.78
C THR A 206 -9.56 21.99 -6.68
N GLY A 207 -8.33 21.71 -7.11
CA GLY A 207 -7.50 22.64 -7.87
C GLY A 207 -6.91 23.79 -7.02
N LEU A 208 -7.08 23.74 -5.69
CA LEU A 208 -6.54 24.78 -4.80
C LEU A 208 -5.03 24.87 -4.96
N THR A 209 -4.52 26.09 -5.17
CA THR A 209 -3.10 26.30 -5.48
C THR A 209 -2.42 27.23 -4.47
N THR A 210 -1.28 26.81 -3.94
CA THR A 210 -0.52 27.55 -2.92
C THR A 210 0.98 27.33 -3.02
N GLU A 211 1.75 28.15 -2.31
CA GLU A 211 3.20 28.03 -2.19
C GLU A 211 3.57 27.17 -0.96
N VAL A 212 4.48 26.21 -1.16
CA VAL A 212 5.13 25.46 -0.09
C VAL A 212 6.16 26.35 0.60
N LYS A 213 6.17 26.43 1.93
CA LYS A 213 7.13 27.26 2.68
C LYS A 213 8.31 26.51 3.22
N SER A 214 8.06 25.35 3.80
CA SER A 214 9.06 24.44 4.32
C SER A 214 8.61 23.02 4.03
N VAL A 215 9.57 22.12 3.94
CA VAL A 215 9.36 20.68 3.89
C VAL A 215 10.19 20.10 5.02
N GLU A 216 9.60 19.23 5.82
CA GLU A 216 10.21 18.65 7.01
C GLU A 216 9.98 17.13 7.02
N MET A 217 11.01 16.41 7.47
CA MET A 217 10.97 14.97 7.70
C MET A 217 11.57 14.70 9.08
N HIS A 218 10.80 14.11 9.99
CA HIS A 218 11.22 13.88 11.39
C HIS A 218 11.71 15.13 12.13
N HIS A 219 11.02 16.27 11.94
CA HIS A 219 11.36 17.57 12.55
C HIS A 219 12.68 18.20 12.05
N GLU A 220 13.26 17.65 10.99
CA GLU A 220 14.41 18.25 10.30
C GLU A 220 13.95 18.87 8.98
N ALA A 221 14.43 20.09 8.71
CA ALA A 221 14.10 20.80 7.49
C ALA A 221 14.86 20.23 6.28
N LEU A 222 14.14 20.00 5.19
CA LEU A 222 14.69 19.49 3.94
C LEU A 222 14.74 20.58 2.87
N GLN A 223 15.81 20.57 2.06
CA GLN A 223 15.91 21.42 0.87
C GLN A 223 15.04 20.87 -0.28
N GLU A 224 14.90 19.56 -0.33
CA GLU A 224 14.00 18.83 -1.22
C GLU A 224 13.63 17.50 -0.61
N ALA A 225 12.47 16.97 -0.97
CA ALA A 225 12.06 15.61 -0.62
C ALA A 225 11.79 14.81 -1.90
N LEU A 226 12.31 13.59 -1.91
CA LEU A 226 12.38 12.68 -3.04
C LEU A 226 11.31 11.58 -2.92
N PRO A 227 11.00 10.83 -4.01
CA PRO A 227 10.04 9.74 -3.93
C PRO A 227 10.41 8.73 -2.85
N GLY A 228 9.45 8.37 -2.00
CA GLY A 228 9.61 7.49 -0.83
C GLY A 228 9.72 8.23 0.50
N ASP A 229 10.01 9.54 0.49
CA ASP A 229 10.09 10.33 1.72
C ASP A 229 8.68 10.60 2.26
N ASN A 230 8.50 10.37 3.56
CA ASN A 230 7.28 10.72 4.29
C ASN A 230 7.48 12.09 4.94
N VAL A 231 6.84 13.12 4.40
CA VAL A 231 7.12 14.52 4.74
C VAL A 231 5.89 15.28 5.20
N GLY A 232 6.11 16.20 6.13
CA GLY A 232 5.18 17.29 6.41
C GLY A 232 5.64 18.55 5.68
N PHE A 233 4.74 19.30 5.07
CA PHE A 233 5.12 20.53 4.37
C PHE A 233 4.20 21.69 4.70
N ASN A 234 4.75 22.86 5.02
CA ASN A 234 3.95 24.03 5.36
C ASN A 234 3.39 24.70 4.10
N VAL A 235 2.11 25.07 4.13
CA VAL A 235 1.46 25.82 3.05
C VAL A 235 0.82 27.11 3.55
N LYS A 236 0.94 28.19 2.76
CA LYS A 236 0.39 29.51 3.12
C LYS A 236 -1.07 29.67 2.72
N ASN A 237 -1.83 30.38 3.58
CA ASN A 237 -3.18 30.86 3.27
C ASN A 237 -4.16 29.75 2.84
N VAL A 238 -3.99 28.55 3.40
CA VAL A 238 -4.90 27.42 3.22
C VAL A 238 -5.44 27.07 4.61
N ALA A 239 -6.75 26.89 4.74
CA ALA A 239 -7.31 26.40 6.00
C ALA A 239 -7.25 24.87 6.03
N VAL A 240 -7.09 24.27 7.21
CA VAL A 240 -7.08 22.80 7.36
C VAL A 240 -8.33 22.15 6.75
N LYS A 241 -9.51 22.79 6.88
CA LYS A 241 -10.76 22.30 6.30
C LYS A 241 -10.80 22.23 4.76
N ASP A 242 -9.90 22.95 4.08
CA ASP A 242 -9.85 22.99 2.62
C ASP A 242 -9.04 21.81 2.05
N LEU A 243 -8.34 21.06 2.90
CA LEU A 243 -7.56 19.87 2.55
C LEU A 243 -8.03 18.67 3.38
N LYS A 244 -7.92 17.47 2.84
CA LYS A 244 -8.26 16.25 3.56
C LYS A 244 -7.43 15.07 3.07
N ARG A 245 -7.40 14.00 3.88
CA ARG A 245 -6.88 12.70 3.47
C ARG A 245 -7.49 12.26 2.14
N GLY A 246 -6.66 11.72 1.26
CA GLY A 246 -7.03 11.34 -0.11
C GLY A 246 -6.89 12.46 -1.15
N TYR A 247 -6.60 13.71 -0.75
CA TYR A 247 -6.20 14.73 -1.72
C TYR A 247 -4.78 14.47 -2.21
N VAL A 248 -4.44 15.02 -3.37
CA VAL A 248 -3.13 14.81 -3.99
C VAL A 248 -2.50 16.16 -4.29
N ALA A 249 -1.35 16.43 -3.66
CA ALA A 249 -0.52 17.57 -4.00
C ALA A 249 0.33 17.25 -5.24
N SER A 250 0.47 18.24 -6.11
CA SER A 250 1.19 18.15 -7.40
C SER A 250 1.80 19.49 -7.74
N ASN A 251 2.79 19.52 -8.64
CA ASN A 251 3.38 20.77 -9.11
C ASN A 251 2.38 21.50 -10.02
N SER A 252 2.07 22.76 -9.73
CA SER A 252 1.12 23.55 -10.52
C SER A 252 1.56 23.82 -11.96
N LYS A 253 2.85 23.75 -12.23
CA LYS A 253 3.45 24.05 -13.54
C LYS A 253 3.78 22.80 -14.37
N ASP A 254 3.61 21.61 -13.80
CA ASP A 254 4.00 20.35 -14.43
C ASP A 254 2.99 19.25 -14.09
N ASP A 255 2.10 18.97 -15.04
CA ASP A 255 0.98 18.02 -14.94
C ASP A 255 0.26 18.01 -13.58
N PRO A 256 -0.48 19.08 -13.22
CA PRO A 256 -1.19 19.13 -11.94
C PRO A 256 -2.29 18.06 -11.83
N ALA A 257 -2.42 17.48 -10.64
CA ALA A 257 -3.43 16.48 -10.32
C ALA A 257 -4.84 17.08 -10.41
N LYS A 258 -5.76 16.36 -11.06
CA LYS A 258 -7.15 16.80 -11.31
C LYS A 258 -8.16 15.77 -10.79
N GLU A 259 -9.40 16.21 -10.58
CA GLU A 259 -10.51 15.32 -10.27
C GLU A 259 -10.76 14.34 -11.43
N ALA A 260 -11.05 13.08 -11.12
CA ALA A 260 -11.52 12.10 -12.08
C ALA A 260 -13.06 12.18 -12.21
N ALA A 261 -13.57 12.45 -13.41
CA ALA A 261 -14.99 12.33 -13.74
C ALA A 261 -15.42 10.87 -13.79
N SER A 262 -14.64 10.08 -14.53
CA SER A 262 -14.79 8.65 -14.66
C SER A 262 -13.43 8.03 -14.95
N PHE A 263 -13.31 6.73 -14.73
CA PHE A 263 -12.09 6.01 -15.09
C PHE A 263 -12.42 4.56 -15.45
N THR A 264 -11.66 4.00 -16.38
CA THR A 264 -11.82 2.59 -16.78
C THR A 264 -10.67 1.78 -16.21
N SER A 265 -11.02 0.68 -15.54
CA SER A 265 -10.07 -0.16 -14.83
C SER A 265 -10.20 -1.61 -15.23
N GLN A 266 -9.07 -2.30 -15.25
CA GLN A 266 -9.04 -3.75 -15.24
C GLN A 266 -9.21 -4.21 -13.80
N VAL A 267 -10.27 -4.96 -13.51
CA VAL A 267 -10.55 -5.53 -12.19
C VAL A 267 -10.47 -7.05 -12.21
N ILE A 268 -10.08 -7.62 -11.08
CA ILE A 268 -10.11 -9.06 -10.81
C ILE A 268 -10.97 -9.26 -9.59
N ILE A 269 -12.07 -10.00 -9.74
CA ILE A 269 -13.02 -10.28 -8.66
C ILE A 269 -12.50 -11.43 -7.82
N MET A 270 -12.52 -11.27 -6.50
CA MET A 270 -12.05 -12.25 -5.54
C MET A 270 -12.98 -12.28 -4.33
N ASN A 271 -13.20 -13.44 -3.73
CA ASN A 271 -13.90 -13.58 -2.45
C ASN A 271 -15.32 -12.98 -2.39
N HIS A 272 -15.92 -12.61 -3.53
CA HIS A 272 -17.30 -12.12 -3.58
C HIS A 272 -18.29 -13.31 -3.61
N PRO A 273 -19.30 -13.38 -2.71
CA PRO A 273 -20.20 -14.53 -2.60
C PRO A 273 -21.27 -14.57 -3.71
N GLY A 274 -21.56 -13.42 -4.32
CA GLY A 274 -22.58 -13.28 -5.36
C GLY A 274 -22.03 -12.84 -6.71
N GLN A 275 -22.86 -12.13 -7.46
CA GLN A 275 -22.54 -11.56 -8.77
C GLN A 275 -22.45 -10.03 -8.66
N ILE A 276 -21.51 -9.43 -9.38
CA ILE A 276 -21.30 -7.98 -9.47
C ILE A 276 -21.83 -7.53 -10.84
N GLY A 277 -22.89 -6.72 -10.84
CA GLY A 277 -23.48 -6.15 -12.05
C GLY A 277 -23.29 -4.63 -12.16
N ASN A 278 -23.78 -4.07 -13.26
CA ASN A 278 -23.86 -2.61 -13.44
C ASN A 278 -24.62 -1.96 -12.27
N GLY A 279 -24.07 -0.87 -11.75
CA GLY A 279 -24.62 -0.13 -10.62
C GLY A 279 -24.09 -0.55 -9.25
N TYR A 280 -23.30 -1.62 -9.15
CA TYR A 280 -22.61 -1.99 -7.91
C TYR A 280 -21.74 -0.84 -7.41
N ALA A 281 -21.84 -0.48 -6.12
CA ALA A 281 -21.21 0.72 -5.56
C ALA A 281 -20.40 0.44 -4.28
N PRO A 282 -19.30 -0.34 -4.39
CA PRO A 282 -18.43 -0.65 -3.27
C PRO A 282 -17.53 0.55 -2.89
N VAL A 283 -16.77 0.40 -1.81
CA VAL A 283 -15.73 1.36 -1.45
C VAL A 283 -14.41 0.99 -2.13
N LEU A 284 -13.75 1.97 -2.73
CA LEU A 284 -12.42 1.83 -3.29
C LEU A 284 -11.39 2.47 -2.36
N ASP A 285 -10.38 1.68 -2.02
CA ASP A 285 -9.13 2.12 -1.43
C ASP A 285 -8.11 2.31 -2.54
N CYS A 286 -7.78 3.57 -2.85
CA CYS A 286 -6.77 3.94 -3.83
C CYS A 286 -5.83 4.94 -3.17
N HIS A 287 -4.52 4.67 -3.15
CA HIS A 287 -3.56 5.44 -2.34
C HIS A 287 -4.08 5.68 -0.90
N THR A 288 -4.23 6.93 -0.50
CA THR A 288 -4.83 7.39 0.76
C THR A 288 -6.34 7.70 0.67
N SER A 289 -6.94 7.62 -0.52
CA SER A 289 -8.38 7.82 -0.74
C SER A 289 -9.18 6.59 -0.35
N HIS A 290 -10.32 6.83 0.30
CA HIS A 290 -11.32 5.84 0.68
C HIS A 290 -12.70 6.35 0.26
N ILE A 291 -13.16 6.00 -0.94
CA ILE A 291 -14.34 6.61 -1.58
C ILE A 291 -15.22 5.53 -2.20
N ALA A 292 -16.55 5.64 -2.04
CA ALA A 292 -17.49 4.78 -2.74
C ALA A 292 -17.51 5.10 -4.24
N VAL A 293 -17.43 4.08 -5.10
CA VAL A 293 -17.33 4.24 -6.54
C VAL A 293 -18.32 3.30 -7.22
N LYS A 294 -19.15 3.86 -8.11
CA LYS A 294 -20.14 3.10 -8.87
C LYS A 294 -19.47 2.42 -10.06
N PHE A 295 -19.68 1.12 -10.20
CA PHE A 295 -19.38 0.34 -11.40
C PHE A 295 -20.46 0.70 -12.42
N ALA A 296 -20.20 1.74 -13.21
CA ALA A 296 -21.19 2.30 -14.14
C ALA A 296 -21.47 1.32 -15.28
N GLU A 297 -20.43 0.68 -15.79
CA GLU A 297 -20.51 -0.21 -16.94
C GLU A 297 -19.44 -1.31 -16.86
N LEU A 298 -19.87 -2.57 -16.94
CA LEU A 298 -19.00 -3.71 -17.20
C LEU A 298 -18.75 -3.77 -18.72
N VAL A 299 -17.59 -3.30 -19.16
CA VAL A 299 -17.28 -3.11 -20.58
C VAL A 299 -16.94 -4.45 -21.25
N THR A 300 -16.09 -5.24 -20.61
CA THR A 300 -15.58 -6.48 -21.21
C THR A 300 -15.14 -7.45 -20.12
N LYS A 301 -15.48 -8.73 -20.25
CA LYS A 301 -14.86 -9.81 -19.50
C LYS A 301 -13.58 -10.26 -20.20
N ILE A 302 -12.50 -10.43 -19.44
CA ILE A 302 -11.19 -10.80 -19.98
C ILE A 302 -10.64 -12.02 -19.26
N ASP A 303 -9.77 -12.76 -19.94
CA ASP A 303 -8.97 -13.79 -19.30
C ASP A 303 -7.93 -13.14 -18.39
N ARG A 304 -7.87 -13.59 -17.13
CA ARG A 304 -7.02 -12.99 -16.09
C ARG A 304 -5.53 -13.04 -16.44
N ARG A 305 -5.07 -14.04 -17.19
CA ARG A 305 -3.65 -14.27 -17.47
C ARG A 305 -3.19 -13.60 -18.76
N SER A 306 -3.94 -13.80 -19.83
CA SER A 306 -3.62 -13.32 -21.17
C SER A 306 -4.19 -11.94 -21.47
N GLY A 307 -5.19 -11.48 -20.72
CA GLY A 307 -5.91 -10.24 -20.99
C GLY A 307 -6.80 -10.30 -22.23
N LYS A 308 -6.94 -11.48 -22.86
CA LYS A 308 -7.79 -11.66 -24.04
C LYS A 308 -9.25 -11.46 -23.68
N GLU A 309 -9.97 -10.79 -24.56
CA GLU A 309 -11.42 -10.63 -24.46
C GLU A 309 -12.11 -11.99 -24.53
N LEU A 310 -13.02 -12.22 -23.60
CA LEU A 310 -13.85 -13.43 -23.51
C LEU A 310 -15.32 -13.14 -23.82
N GLU A 311 -15.83 -12.00 -23.35
CA GLU A 311 -17.23 -11.61 -23.50
C GLU A 311 -17.32 -10.08 -23.46
N LYS A 312 -18.00 -9.49 -24.45
CA LYS A 312 -18.27 -8.05 -24.48
C LYS A 312 -19.54 -7.75 -23.68
N GLU A 313 -19.53 -6.66 -22.90
CA GLU A 313 -20.67 -6.18 -22.10
C GLU A 313 -21.32 -7.28 -21.24
N PRO A 314 -20.55 -7.98 -20.37
CA PRO A 314 -21.07 -9.06 -19.56
C PRO A 314 -22.15 -8.55 -18.60
N LYS A 315 -23.21 -9.34 -18.38
CA LYS A 315 -24.29 -8.97 -17.44
C LYS A 315 -23.81 -8.86 -16.00
N PHE A 316 -22.83 -9.68 -15.62
CA PHE A 316 -22.22 -9.68 -14.31
C PHE A 316 -20.79 -10.27 -14.33
N LEU A 317 -20.00 -9.94 -13.32
CA LEU A 317 -18.74 -10.61 -12.99
C LEU A 317 -18.92 -11.41 -11.69
N LYS A 318 -18.30 -12.59 -11.60
CA LYS A 318 -18.30 -13.42 -10.38
C LYS A 318 -16.87 -13.68 -9.90
N ASN A 319 -16.75 -14.28 -8.72
CA ASN A 319 -15.47 -14.65 -8.14
C ASN A 319 -14.56 -15.40 -9.14
N GLY A 320 -13.33 -14.92 -9.33
CA GLY A 320 -12.35 -15.45 -10.27
C GLY A 320 -12.36 -14.80 -11.65
N ASP A 321 -13.42 -14.07 -12.01
CA ASP A 321 -13.48 -13.34 -13.27
C ASP A 321 -12.58 -12.10 -13.24
N ALA A 322 -12.08 -11.72 -14.41
CA ALA A 322 -11.47 -10.42 -14.65
C ALA A 322 -12.27 -9.66 -15.70
N GLY A 323 -12.30 -8.33 -15.61
CA GLY A 323 -13.02 -7.51 -16.57
C GLY A 323 -12.55 -6.06 -16.61
N MET A 324 -12.87 -5.39 -17.70
CA MET A 324 -12.76 -3.94 -17.86
C MET A 324 -14.05 -3.30 -17.38
N VAL A 325 -13.93 -2.35 -16.44
CA VAL A 325 -15.08 -1.71 -15.80
C VAL A 325 -14.90 -0.20 -15.82
N LYS A 326 -15.91 0.50 -16.33
CA LYS A 326 -16.02 1.96 -16.21
C LYS A 326 -16.60 2.31 -14.85
N MET A 327 -15.91 3.20 -14.16
CA MET A 327 -16.16 3.55 -12.77
C MET A 327 -16.38 5.04 -12.61
N VAL A 328 -17.31 5.40 -11.71
CA VAL A 328 -17.66 6.80 -11.42
C VAL A 328 -17.61 7.03 -9.89
N PRO A 329 -16.70 7.87 -9.39
CA PRO A 329 -16.67 8.24 -7.98
C PRO A 329 -17.97 8.89 -7.50
N THR A 330 -18.43 8.54 -6.30
CA THR A 330 -19.57 9.22 -5.66
C THR A 330 -19.21 10.55 -5.01
N LYS A 331 -17.91 10.77 -4.78
CA LYS A 331 -17.33 12.01 -4.23
C LYS A 331 -16.10 12.39 -5.06
N PRO A 332 -15.70 13.68 -5.10
CA PRO A 332 -14.49 14.10 -5.79
C PRO A 332 -13.27 13.28 -5.37
N MET A 333 -12.60 12.68 -6.35
CA MET A 333 -11.50 11.74 -6.18
C MET A 333 -10.42 12.07 -7.21
N VAL A 334 -9.16 11.93 -6.83
CA VAL A 334 -8.03 11.94 -7.76
C VAL A 334 -7.61 10.50 -7.97
N VAL A 335 -7.46 10.11 -9.22
CA VAL A 335 -6.80 8.87 -9.60
C VAL A 335 -6.00 9.11 -10.87
N GLU A 336 -5.03 8.25 -11.14
CA GLU A 336 -4.18 8.35 -12.31
C GLU A 336 -4.12 7.02 -13.05
N THR A 337 -3.68 7.05 -14.30
CA THR A 337 -3.44 5.80 -15.03
C THR A 337 -2.27 5.04 -14.42
N PHE A 338 -2.40 3.73 -14.32
CA PHE A 338 -1.38 2.86 -13.73
C PHE A 338 -0.04 2.95 -14.46
N SER A 339 -0.05 3.13 -15.78
CA SER A 339 1.16 3.27 -16.59
C SER A 339 1.93 4.55 -16.29
N GLN A 340 1.22 5.65 -16.02
CA GLN A 340 1.83 6.96 -15.73
C GLN A 340 2.24 7.07 -14.26
N TYR A 341 1.32 6.82 -13.33
CA TYR A 341 1.53 6.97 -11.90
C TYR A 341 1.07 5.70 -11.16
N PRO A 342 1.89 4.63 -11.14
CA PRO A 342 1.55 3.34 -10.54
C PRO A 342 0.93 3.42 -9.13
N PRO A 343 1.44 4.27 -8.20
CA PRO A 343 0.88 4.35 -6.84
C PRO A 343 -0.54 4.93 -6.75
N LEU A 344 -0.96 5.72 -7.75
CA LEU A 344 -2.30 6.33 -7.82
C LEU A 344 -3.24 5.60 -8.81
N GLY A 345 -2.73 4.54 -9.45
CA GLY A 345 -3.45 3.77 -10.47
C GLY A 345 -3.82 2.36 -10.04
N ARG A 346 -3.57 1.97 -8.78
CA ARG A 346 -3.94 0.67 -8.19
C ARG A 346 -4.93 0.89 -7.07
N PHE A 347 -5.92 0.01 -6.97
CA PHE A 347 -6.92 0.09 -5.92
C PHE A 347 -7.39 -1.29 -5.47
N ALA A 348 -7.85 -1.35 -4.22
CA ALA A 348 -8.62 -2.46 -3.69
C ALA A 348 -10.09 -2.05 -3.63
N VAL A 349 -10.98 -3.00 -3.90
CA VAL A 349 -12.43 -2.85 -3.79
C VAL A 349 -12.86 -3.60 -2.55
N ARG A 350 -13.50 -2.88 -1.63
CA ARG A 350 -13.97 -3.42 -0.36
C ARG A 350 -15.49 -3.37 -0.27
N ASP A 351 -16.05 -4.47 0.21
CA ASP A 351 -17.45 -4.60 0.55
C ASP A 351 -17.60 -5.54 1.75
N MET A 352 -18.55 -5.28 2.64
CA MET A 352 -18.77 -6.06 3.86
C MET A 352 -17.50 -6.35 4.69
N ARG A 353 -16.55 -5.41 4.70
CA ARG A 353 -15.21 -5.53 5.35
C ARG A 353 -14.28 -6.59 4.74
N GLN A 354 -14.54 -7.04 3.53
CA GLN A 354 -13.69 -7.95 2.79
C GLN A 354 -13.20 -7.30 1.50
N THR A 355 -12.01 -7.69 1.05
CA THR A 355 -11.52 -7.34 -0.28
C THR A 355 -12.23 -8.21 -1.31
N VAL A 356 -13.12 -7.60 -2.10
CA VAL A 356 -13.97 -8.30 -3.09
C VAL A 356 -13.45 -8.19 -4.52
N ALA A 357 -12.58 -7.22 -4.78
CA ALA A 357 -11.86 -7.12 -6.04
C ALA A 357 -10.59 -6.30 -5.86
N VAL A 358 -9.72 -6.39 -6.85
CA VAL A 358 -8.57 -5.50 -7.01
C VAL A 358 -8.53 -4.98 -8.43
N GLY A 359 -7.97 -3.80 -8.64
CA GLY A 359 -7.91 -3.25 -9.99
C GLY A 359 -6.74 -2.34 -10.27
N VAL A 360 -6.48 -2.18 -11.57
CA VAL A 360 -5.53 -1.23 -12.12
C VAL A 360 -6.23 -0.33 -13.13
N ILE A 361 -6.02 0.97 -12.99
CA ILE A 361 -6.65 1.99 -13.82
C ILE A 361 -5.93 2.07 -15.16
N LYS A 362 -6.68 1.94 -16.26
CA LYS A 362 -6.16 1.97 -17.62
C LYS A 362 -6.33 3.34 -18.28
N SER A 363 -7.44 4.02 -17.98
CA SER A 363 -7.72 5.37 -18.49
C SER A 363 -8.50 6.18 -17.45
N VAL A 364 -8.32 7.50 -17.48
CA VAL A 364 -9.00 8.45 -16.60
C VAL A 364 -9.53 9.60 -17.43
N GLU A 365 -10.80 9.91 -17.28
CA GLU A 365 -11.41 11.14 -17.76
C GLU A 365 -11.29 12.21 -16.67
N LYS A 366 -10.40 13.19 -16.86
CA LYS A 366 -10.15 14.25 -15.88
C LYS A 366 -11.15 15.39 -16.05
N LYS A 367 -11.66 15.95 -14.95
CA LYS A 367 -12.39 17.22 -14.97
C LYS A 367 -11.42 18.39 -14.89
N ASP A 368 -11.71 19.45 -15.61
CA ASP A 368 -11.07 20.73 -15.34
C ASP A 368 -11.62 21.33 -14.05
N PRO A 369 -10.76 21.90 -13.19
CA PRO A 369 -11.18 22.41 -11.90
C PRO A 369 -11.99 23.70 -12.09
N THR A 370 -13.31 23.59 -12.00
CA THR A 370 -14.21 24.76 -12.05
C THR A 370 -14.15 25.51 -10.72
N GLY A 371 -13.74 26.78 -10.75
CA GLY A 371 -13.67 27.63 -9.54
C GLY A 371 -12.46 27.40 -8.64
N ALA A 372 -11.34 26.90 -9.19
CA ALA A 372 -10.10 26.69 -8.45
C ALA A 372 -9.64 27.96 -7.70
N LYS A 373 -9.50 27.86 -6.37
CA LYS A 373 -8.96 28.95 -5.55
C LYS A 373 -7.45 29.03 -5.69
N VAL A 374 -6.94 30.14 -6.19
CA VAL A 374 -5.51 30.46 -6.21
C VAL A 374 -5.21 31.38 -5.03
N THR A 375 -4.31 30.95 -4.13
CA THR A 375 -3.93 31.79 -2.99
C THR A 375 -3.11 33.01 -3.45
N LYS A 376 -3.16 34.11 -2.67
CA LYS A 376 -2.32 35.30 -2.93
C LYS A 376 -0.83 34.99 -3.00
N ALA A 377 -0.36 33.96 -2.28
CA ALA A 377 1.04 33.54 -2.31
C ALA A 377 1.41 32.90 -3.66
N ALA A 378 0.57 32.00 -4.17
CA ALA A 378 0.76 31.41 -5.49
C ALA A 378 0.66 32.44 -6.62
N ALA A 379 -0.26 33.40 -6.52
CA ALA A 379 -0.45 34.44 -7.54
C ALA A 379 0.80 35.33 -7.72
N LYS A 380 1.61 35.51 -6.68
CA LYS A 380 2.87 36.30 -6.75
C LYS A 380 4.05 35.56 -7.40
N LYS A 381 3.93 34.24 -7.62
CA LYS A 381 4.98 33.36 -8.16
C LYS A 381 4.60 32.69 -9.50
N LYS A 382 3.38 32.93 -9.98
CA LYS A 382 3.08 32.79 -11.40
C LYS A 382 3.86 33.86 -12.14
#